data_AF-A0A357D126-F1
#
_entry.id   AF-A0A357D126-F1
#
_cell.length_a   1.000
_cell.length_b   1.000
_cell.length_c   1.000
_cell.angle_alpha   90.00
_cell.angle_beta   90.00
_cell.angle_gamma   90.00
#
_symmetry.space_group_name_H-M   'P 1'
#
loop_
_entity.id
_entity.type
_entity.pdbx_description
1 polymer ?
#
loop_
_entity_poly.entity_id
_entity_poly.type
_entity_poly.pdbx_seq_one_letter_code
_entity_poly.pdbx_strand_id
1 'polypeptide(L)'
;MKIQARKGNKIMNKEEVKKLTYKRESIYTRFPSVKDEAFEYSKGYRDFIDSAKTEREATAYAVQYASERGFEPYVKGKQYQSGDRIYYVNREKAIYLAVIGKSTLDKGCAIIVAHTDSPRLDLKQVPMFEDGGISYFRTHYYGGIKK
;
A
#
# COMPACT_ATOMS: atom_id res chain seq x y z
N MET A 1 24.20 -29.73 2.45
CA MET A 1 25.17 -28.78 3.04
C MET A 1 24.86 -28.65 4.54
N LYS A 2 25.69 -29.20 5.44
CA LYS A 2 25.46 -29.12 6.89
C LYS A 2 25.91 -27.74 7.37
N ILE A 3 24.96 -26.84 7.63
CA ILE A 3 25.26 -25.50 8.17
C ILE A 3 25.71 -25.68 9.63
N GLN A 4 27.01 -25.57 9.89
CA GLN A 4 27.55 -25.42 11.24
C GLN A 4 27.64 -23.93 11.55
N ALA A 5 26.68 -23.40 12.30
CA ALA A 5 26.76 -22.03 12.79
C ALA A 5 27.56 -21.98 14.11
N ARG A 6 28.39 -20.96 14.29
CA ARG A 6 29.22 -20.74 15.47
C ARG A 6 28.74 -19.51 16.24
N LYS A 7 28.78 -19.57 17.58
CA LYS A 7 28.59 -18.41 18.45
C LYS A 7 29.89 -18.22 19.25
N GLY A 8 30.76 -17.32 18.81
CA GLY A 8 32.15 -17.26 19.27
C GLY A 8 32.95 -18.52 18.86
N ASN A 9 33.77 -19.07 19.77
CA ASN A 9 34.60 -20.27 19.54
C ASN A 9 33.87 -21.61 19.75
N LYS A 10 32.56 -21.63 20.01
CA LYS A 10 31.78 -22.85 20.26
C LYS A 10 30.96 -23.26 19.03
N ILE A 11 31.09 -24.54 18.62
CA ILE A 11 30.25 -25.14 17.59
C ILE A 11 28.86 -25.37 18.19
N MET A 12 27.83 -24.73 17.63
CA MET A 12 26.47 -24.85 18.13
C MET A 12 25.86 -26.21 17.76
N ASN A 13 25.06 -26.75 18.67
CA ASN A 13 24.35 -28.00 18.40
C ASN A 13 23.19 -27.77 17.41
N LYS A 14 22.64 -28.85 16.84
CA LYS A 14 21.57 -28.75 15.82
C LYS A 14 20.31 -28.01 16.30
N GLU A 15 20.00 -28.07 17.59
CA GLU A 15 18.82 -27.38 18.15
C GLU A 15 19.06 -25.88 18.36
N GLU A 16 20.25 -25.51 18.79
CA GLU A 16 20.70 -24.12 18.91
C GLU A 16 20.76 -23.44 17.55
N VAL A 17 21.28 -24.13 16.54
CA VAL A 17 21.27 -23.64 15.15
C VAL A 17 19.84 -23.44 14.66
N LYS A 18 18.92 -24.40 14.92
CA LYS A 18 17.50 -24.26 14.55
C LYS A 18 16.79 -23.10 15.25
N LYS A 19 17.15 -22.77 16.48
CA LYS A 19 16.57 -21.62 17.22
C LYS A 19 17.06 -20.27 16.69
N LEU A 20 18.25 -20.23 16.11
CA LEU A 20 18.87 -19.01 15.57
C LEU A 20 18.66 -18.84 14.06
N THR A 21 18.27 -19.90 13.36
CA THR A 21 17.96 -19.82 11.93
C THR A 21 16.50 -19.49 11.69
N TYR A 22 16.26 -18.57 10.76
CA TYR A 22 14.91 -18.29 10.29
C TYR A 22 14.36 -19.51 9.55
N LYS A 23 13.24 -20.05 10.03
CA LYS A 23 12.47 -21.07 9.33
C LYS A 23 11.34 -20.38 8.56
N ARG A 24 11.37 -20.50 7.23
CA ARG A 24 10.28 -20.01 6.38
C ARG A 24 9.12 -21.00 6.48
N GLU A 25 8.04 -20.57 7.12
CA GLU A 25 6.79 -21.32 7.23
C GLU A 25 5.67 -20.53 6.56
N SER A 26 4.65 -21.24 6.06
CA SER A 26 3.46 -20.58 5.54
C SER A 26 2.69 -19.93 6.69
N ILE A 27 1.98 -18.83 6.41
CA ILE A 27 1.12 -18.17 7.40
C ILE A 27 0.05 -19.15 7.90
N TYR A 28 -0.52 -19.97 7.02
CA TYR A 28 -1.51 -20.99 7.37
C TYR A 28 -0.98 -22.06 8.34
N THR A 29 0.31 -22.40 8.26
CA THR A 29 0.96 -23.34 9.18
C THR A 29 1.27 -22.68 10.52
N ARG A 30 1.78 -21.45 10.47
CA ARG A 30 2.26 -20.74 11.66
C ARG A 30 1.12 -20.16 12.50
N PHE A 31 0.04 -19.74 11.85
CA PHE A 31 -1.12 -19.08 12.45
C PHE A 31 -2.43 -19.65 11.86
N PRO A 32 -2.80 -20.90 12.15
CA PRO A 32 -4.01 -21.49 11.59
C PRO A 32 -5.29 -20.76 12.03
N SER A 33 -5.29 -20.17 13.22
CA SER A 33 -6.44 -19.46 13.81
C SER A 33 -6.77 -18.13 13.12
N VAL A 34 -5.84 -17.51 12.38
CA VAL A 34 -6.09 -16.20 11.74
C VAL A 34 -6.75 -16.33 10.37
N LYS A 35 -7.00 -17.55 9.90
CA LYS A 35 -7.51 -17.80 8.55
C LYS A 35 -8.81 -17.04 8.30
N ASP A 36 -9.81 -17.21 9.16
CA ASP A 36 -11.14 -16.64 8.93
C ASP A 36 -11.12 -15.11 9.04
N GLU A 37 -10.37 -14.56 9.99
CA GLU A 37 -10.15 -13.11 10.12
C GLU A 37 -9.46 -12.52 8.88
N ALA A 38 -8.46 -13.22 8.32
CA ALA A 38 -7.78 -12.79 7.10
C ALA A 38 -8.72 -12.82 5.88
N PHE A 39 -9.60 -13.82 5.77
CA PHE A 39 -10.62 -13.86 4.73
C PHE A 39 -11.64 -12.73 4.90
N GLU A 40 -12.04 -12.41 6.13
CA GLU A 40 -12.95 -11.29 6.38
C GLU A 40 -12.31 -9.95 5.98
N TYR A 41 -11.07 -9.72 6.39
CA TYR A 41 -10.28 -8.55 5.98
C TYR A 41 -10.16 -8.43 4.46
N SER A 42 -9.99 -9.57 3.76
CA SER A 42 -9.82 -9.58 2.30
C SER A 42 -11.05 -9.06 1.54
N LYS A 43 -12.25 -9.08 2.14
CA LYS A 43 -13.47 -8.55 1.51
C LYS A 43 -13.35 -7.04 1.30
N GLY A 44 -12.98 -6.29 2.35
CA GLY A 44 -12.77 -4.84 2.25
C GLY A 44 -11.61 -4.49 1.32
N TYR A 45 -10.56 -5.32 1.27
CA TYR A 45 -9.49 -5.17 0.29
C TYR A 45 -10.00 -5.34 -1.15
N ARG A 46 -10.84 -6.35 -1.41
CA ARG A 46 -11.43 -6.56 -2.73
C ARG A 46 -12.31 -5.39 -3.15
N ASP A 47 -13.15 -4.88 -2.24
CA ASP A 47 -14.03 -3.76 -2.52
C ASP A 47 -13.24 -2.47 -2.86
N PHE A 48 -12.11 -2.25 -2.17
CA PHE A 48 -11.17 -1.19 -2.54
C PHE A 48 -10.61 -1.39 -3.95
N ILE A 49 -10.07 -2.59 -4.26
CA ILE A 49 -9.50 -2.87 -5.58
C ILE A 49 -10.56 -2.76 -6.69
N ASP A 50 -11.82 -3.09 -6.42
CA ASP A 50 -12.92 -2.98 -7.37
C ASP A 50 -13.37 -1.55 -7.65
N SER A 51 -13.24 -0.65 -6.68
CA SER A 51 -13.62 0.76 -6.82
C SER A 51 -12.47 1.68 -7.24
N ALA A 52 -11.21 1.32 -6.96
CA ALA A 52 -10.03 2.17 -7.14
C ALA A 52 -9.14 1.72 -8.30
N LYS A 53 -9.60 1.89 -9.56
CA LYS A 53 -8.86 1.43 -10.75
C LYS A 53 -7.82 2.43 -11.26
N THR A 54 -8.03 3.71 -10.97
CA THR A 54 -7.13 4.81 -11.33
C THR A 54 -6.58 5.51 -10.10
N GLU A 55 -5.50 6.27 -10.26
CA GLU A 55 -4.88 7.01 -9.15
C GLU A 55 -5.84 8.01 -8.49
N ARG A 56 -6.81 8.52 -9.26
CA ARG A 56 -7.83 9.47 -8.78
C ARG A 56 -8.91 8.79 -7.96
N GLU A 57 -9.41 7.64 -8.44
CA GLU A 57 -10.39 6.84 -7.71
C GLU A 57 -9.78 6.31 -6.40
N ALA A 58 -8.53 5.84 -6.44
CA ALA A 58 -7.80 5.42 -5.24
C ALA A 58 -7.65 6.56 -4.21
N THR A 59 -7.34 7.77 -4.69
CA THR A 59 -7.25 8.95 -3.83
C THR A 59 -8.61 9.32 -3.24
N ALA A 60 -9.68 9.32 -4.03
CA ALA A 60 -11.03 9.63 -3.57
C ALA A 60 -11.51 8.61 -2.53
N TYR A 61 -11.32 7.31 -2.79
CA TYR A 61 -11.63 6.25 -1.83
C TYR A 61 -10.86 6.44 -0.53
N ALA A 62 -9.55 6.72 -0.61
CA ALA A 62 -8.72 6.92 0.58
C ALA A 62 -9.15 8.12 1.42
N VAL A 63 -9.56 9.23 0.79
CA VAL A 63 -10.12 10.40 1.49
C VAL A 63 -11.39 10.03 2.23
N GLN A 64 -12.34 9.36 1.57
CA GLN A 64 -13.58 8.93 2.21
C GLN A 64 -13.30 7.99 3.39
N TYR A 65 -12.51 6.95 3.14
CA TYR A 65 -12.17 5.93 4.13
C TYR A 65 -11.46 6.51 5.37
N ALA A 66 -10.58 7.49 5.15
CA ALA A 66 -9.87 8.21 6.21
C ALA A 66 -10.80 9.15 6.99
N SER A 67 -11.67 9.89 6.29
CA SER A 67 -12.61 10.83 6.91
C SER A 67 -13.60 10.11 7.84
N GLU A 68 -14.11 8.94 7.42
CA GLU A 68 -14.94 8.06 8.27
C GLU A 68 -14.23 7.58 9.55
N ARG A 69 -12.90 7.67 9.60
CA ARG A 69 -12.05 7.26 10.73
C ARG A 69 -11.45 8.45 11.49
N GLY A 70 -12.06 9.62 11.33
CA GLY A 70 -11.72 10.84 12.06
C GLY A 70 -10.43 11.52 11.56
N PHE A 71 -10.01 11.25 10.33
CA PHE A 71 -8.97 12.07 9.70
C PHE A 71 -9.58 13.36 9.16
N GLU A 72 -8.89 14.46 9.40
CA GLU A 72 -9.30 15.80 8.95
C GLU A 72 -8.33 16.37 7.91
N PRO A 73 -8.78 17.28 7.03
CA PRO A 73 -7.87 17.97 6.12
C PRO A 73 -6.76 18.73 6.86
N TYR A 74 -5.54 18.63 6.35
CA TYR A 74 -4.43 19.45 6.80
C TYR A 74 -4.67 20.93 6.46
N VAL A 75 -4.48 21.80 7.45
CA VAL A 75 -4.62 23.25 7.35
C VAL A 75 -3.28 23.88 7.64
N LYS A 76 -2.72 24.58 6.65
CA LYS A 76 -1.44 25.28 6.79
C LYS A 76 -1.52 26.30 7.93
N GLY A 77 -0.55 26.24 8.84
CA GLY A 77 -0.46 27.16 9.98
C GLY A 77 -1.27 26.75 11.21
N LYS A 78 -2.10 25.70 11.12
CA LYS A 78 -2.76 25.11 12.31
C LYS A 78 -1.72 24.34 13.14
N GLN A 79 -1.80 24.49 14.47
CA GLN A 79 -1.06 23.64 15.39
C GLN A 79 -1.83 22.34 15.62
N TYR A 80 -1.11 21.22 15.63
CA TYR A 80 -1.66 19.89 15.84
C TYR A 80 -1.08 19.28 17.11
N GLN A 81 -1.90 18.49 17.79
CA GLN A 81 -1.56 17.82 19.04
C GLN A 81 -1.37 16.32 18.81
N SER A 82 -0.70 15.66 19.75
CA SER A 82 -0.55 14.20 19.74
C SER A 82 -1.92 13.52 19.64
N GLY A 83 -2.06 12.59 18.71
CA GLY A 83 -3.30 11.87 18.44
C GLY A 83 -4.11 12.44 17.28
N ASP A 84 -3.84 13.67 16.84
CA ASP A 84 -4.51 14.26 15.68
C ASP A 84 -4.25 13.42 14.43
N ARG A 85 -5.32 13.23 13.65
CA ARG A 85 -5.31 12.47 12.40
C ARG A 85 -5.58 13.43 11.26
N ILE A 86 -4.61 13.57 10.37
CA ILE A 86 -4.69 14.54 9.28
C ILE A 86 -4.39 13.91 7.93
N TYR A 87 -4.99 14.46 6.89
CA TYR A 87 -4.66 14.11 5.51
C TYR A 87 -4.43 15.32 4.62
N TYR A 88 -3.62 15.16 3.59
CA TYR A 88 -3.41 16.15 2.55
C TYR A 88 -3.54 15.50 1.17
N VAL A 89 -4.29 16.11 0.27
CA VAL A 89 -4.48 15.63 -1.10
C VAL A 89 -3.67 16.49 -2.05
N ASN A 90 -2.83 15.87 -2.87
CA ASN A 90 -2.07 16.53 -3.91
C ASN A 90 -2.69 16.27 -5.29
N ARG A 91 -3.33 17.30 -5.85
CA ARG A 91 -3.91 17.30 -7.21
C ARG A 91 -4.80 16.08 -7.50
N GLU A 92 -5.49 15.58 -6.48
CA GLU A 92 -6.40 14.42 -6.55
C GLU A 92 -5.74 13.09 -6.99
N LYS A 93 -4.41 13.02 -7.04
CA LYS A 93 -3.67 11.83 -7.51
C LYS A 93 -2.81 11.16 -6.44
N ALA A 94 -2.60 11.86 -5.33
CA ALA A 94 -1.86 11.36 -4.19
C ALA A 94 -2.48 11.88 -2.90
N ILE A 95 -2.40 11.05 -1.86
CA ILE A 95 -2.84 11.37 -0.51
C ILE A 95 -1.70 11.11 0.47
N TYR A 96 -1.55 12.01 1.43
CA TYR A 96 -0.67 11.87 2.57
C TYR A 96 -1.55 11.75 3.81
N LEU A 97 -1.28 10.76 4.66
CA LEU A 97 -2.01 10.50 5.89
C LEU A 97 -1.01 10.53 7.04
N ALA A 98 -1.32 11.24 8.12
CA ALA A 98 -0.47 11.30 9.30
C ALA A 98 -1.29 11.18 10.58
N VAL A 99 -0.72 10.47 11.55
CA VAL A 99 -1.17 10.48 12.95
C VAL A 99 -0.06 11.15 13.75
N ILE A 100 -0.36 12.27 14.40
CA ILE A 100 0.63 13.05 15.13
C ILE A 100 1.05 12.29 16.40
N GLY A 101 2.35 12.07 16.55
CA GLY A 101 2.93 11.38 17.70
C GLY A 101 3.11 12.29 18.92
N LYS A 102 3.55 11.68 20.04
CA LYS A 102 3.92 12.41 21.27
C LYS A 102 5.26 13.13 21.16
N SER A 103 6.20 12.52 20.43
CA SER A 103 7.52 13.10 20.21
C SER A 103 7.47 14.17 19.13
N THR A 104 8.32 15.18 19.28
CA THR A 104 8.53 16.22 18.28
C THR A 104 9.14 15.64 16.99
N LEU A 105 8.86 16.28 15.86
CA LEU A 105 9.26 15.80 14.53
C LEU A 105 10.79 15.69 14.34
N ASP A 106 11.61 16.38 15.15
CA ASP A 106 13.08 16.23 15.13
C ASP A 106 13.54 14.82 15.54
N LYS A 107 12.69 14.05 16.23
CA LYS A 107 12.95 12.64 16.55
C LYS A 107 12.64 11.70 15.38
N GLY A 108 12.17 12.23 14.26
CA GLY A 108 11.81 11.49 13.06
C GLY A 108 10.35 11.04 13.03
N CYS A 109 10.03 10.23 12.03
CA CYS A 109 8.69 9.67 11.83
C CYS A 109 8.78 8.27 11.21
N ALA A 110 7.73 7.48 11.40
CA ALA A 110 7.56 6.20 10.71
C ALA A 110 6.77 6.44 9.42
N ILE A 111 7.39 6.16 8.27
CA ILE A 111 6.81 6.41 6.96
C ILE A 111 6.55 5.08 6.26
N ILE A 112 5.34 4.94 5.72
CA ILE A 112 4.98 3.90 4.76
C ILE A 112 4.61 4.62 3.46
N VAL A 113 5.20 4.19 2.35
CA VAL A 113 4.92 4.74 1.02
C VAL A 113 4.50 3.62 0.10
N ALA A 114 3.43 3.87 -0.65
CA ALA A 114 2.97 3.03 -1.75
C ALA A 114 2.60 3.94 -2.93
N HIS A 115 2.46 3.36 -4.11
CA HIS A 115 1.98 4.07 -5.30
C HIS A 115 0.56 3.60 -5.63
N THR A 116 -0.27 4.52 -6.14
CA THR A 116 -1.69 4.28 -6.45
C THR A 116 -1.96 4.16 -7.94
N ASP A 117 -0.98 4.46 -8.78
CA ASP A 117 -1.07 4.29 -10.22
C ASP A 117 -0.85 2.82 -10.61
N SER A 118 -1.53 2.40 -11.67
CA SER A 118 -1.43 1.06 -12.25
C SER A 118 -1.29 1.16 -13.77
N PRO A 119 -0.64 0.18 -14.44
CA PRO A 119 -0.58 0.15 -15.90
C PRO A 119 -1.96 0.20 -16.54
N ARG A 120 -2.13 1.05 -17.56
CA ARG A 120 -3.44 1.31 -18.20
C ARG A 120 -3.30 1.87 -19.62
N LEU A 121 -4.43 1.94 -20.32
CA LEU A 121 -4.54 2.58 -21.63
C LEU A 121 -5.11 3.97 -21.49
N ASP A 122 -4.36 4.95 -21.97
CA ASP A 122 -4.74 6.35 -21.95
C ASP A 122 -5.19 6.77 -23.34
N LEU A 123 -6.19 7.62 -23.43
CA LEU A 123 -6.55 8.23 -24.70
C LEU A 123 -5.48 9.23 -25.13
N LYS A 124 -5.14 9.25 -26.42
CA LYS A 124 -4.33 10.34 -26.99
C LYS A 124 -5.09 11.67 -26.94
N GLN A 125 -4.40 12.80 -27.12
CA GLN A 125 -5.03 14.12 -27.07
C GLN A 125 -6.17 14.29 -28.10
N VAL A 126 -6.00 13.71 -29.30
CA VAL A 126 -7.06 13.62 -30.32
C VAL A 126 -7.30 12.13 -30.60
N PRO A 127 -8.19 11.47 -29.83
CA PRO A 127 -8.27 10.02 -29.83
C PRO A 127 -9.26 9.48 -30.85
N MET A 128 -10.36 10.18 -31.11
CA MET A 128 -11.46 9.67 -31.93
C MET A 128 -11.09 9.64 -33.41
N PHE A 129 -11.34 8.53 -34.08
CA PHE A 129 -11.25 8.38 -35.53
C PHE A 129 -12.25 7.34 -36.02
N GLU A 130 -12.54 7.33 -37.32
CA GLU A 130 -13.36 6.32 -37.97
C GLU A 130 -12.51 5.47 -38.91
N ASP A 131 -12.77 4.17 -38.93
CA ASP A 131 -12.23 3.25 -39.93
C ASP A 131 -13.29 2.18 -40.25
N GLY A 132 -13.51 1.87 -41.53
CA GLY A 132 -14.52 0.89 -41.96
C GLY A 132 -15.96 1.15 -41.45
N GLY A 133 -16.34 2.41 -41.21
CA GLY A 133 -17.65 2.78 -40.66
C GLY A 133 -17.82 2.53 -39.16
N ILE A 134 -16.74 2.27 -38.43
CA ILE A 134 -16.72 2.10 -36.97
C ILE A 134 -15.89 3.21 -36.33
N SER A 135 -16.40 3.80 -35.25
CA SER A 135 -15.66 4.78 -34.44
C SER A 135 -14.72 4.10 -33.45
N TYR A 136 -13.47 4.54 -33.42
CA TYR A 136 -12.39 4.04 -32.57
C TYR A 136 -11.75 5.16 -31.76
N PHE A 137 -11.03 4.76 -30.71
CA PHE A 137 -10.19 5.66 -29.91
C PHE A 137 -8.72 5.24 -29.94
N ARG A 138 -7.84 6.15 -30.36
CA ARG A 138 -6.39 5.97 -30.28
C ARG A 138 -5.96 6.04 -28.82
N THR A 139 -5.21 5.02 -28.41
CA THR A 139 -4.65 4.92 -27.07
C THR A 139 -3.13 5.10 -27.06
N HIS A 140 -2.61 5.32 -25.86
CA HIS A 140 -1.19 5.30 -25.51
C HIS A 140 -1.06 4.51 -24.20
N TYR A 141 -0.12 3.57 -24.13
CA TYR A 141 0.06 2.78 -22.92
C TYR A 141 0.75 3.62 -21.82
N TYR A 142 0.28 3.45 -20.59
CA TYR A 142 0.96 3.90 -19.39
C TYR A 142 1.44 2.66 -18.62
N GLY A 143 2.73 2.63 -18.27
CA GLY A 143 3.35 1.50 -17.57
C GLY A 143 3.67 0.28 -18.46
N GLY A 144 4.07 -0.82 -17.82
CA GLY A 144 4.53 -2.04 -18.47
C GLY A 144 3.40 -3.01 -18.82
N ILE A 145 2.55 -2.65 -19.78
CA ILE A 145 1.51 -3.55 -20.29
C ILE A 145 2.17 -4.66 -21.11
N LYS A 146 1.74 -5.91 -20.89
CA LYS A 146 2.19 -7.06 -21.68
C LYS A 146 1.80 -6.84 -23.14
N LYS A 147 2.80 -6.82 -24.01
CA LYS A 147 2.64 -6.79 -25.47
C LYS A 147 2.35 -8.18 -26.01
#